data_AF-A0A3M8FZ22-F1
#
_entry.id   AF-A0A3M8FZ22-F1
#
_cell.length_a   1.000
_cell.length_b   1.000
_cell.length_c   1.000
_cell.angle_alpha   90.00
_cell.angle_beta   90.00
_cell.angle_gamma   90.00
#
_symmetry.space_group_name_H-M   'P 1'
#
loop_
_entity.id
_entity.type
_entity.pdbx_description
1 polymer ?
#
loop_
_entity_poly.entity_id
_entity_poly.type
_entity_poly.pdbx_seq_one_letter_code
_entity_poly.pdbx_strand_id
1 'polypeptide(L)'
;MAAFYEEYSGQEFEILGVSLDRSKTNWEKAIEKDGITWLQVSDLMGVDSPVATQYGVYSTPTTFLIDSSGVILGKDIEAENLEALLR
;
A
#
# COMPACT_ATOMS: atom_id res chain seq x y z
N MET A 1 9.15 -4.13 1.56
CA MET A 1 7.73 -4.51 1.51
C MET A 1 7.53 -5.93 0.99
N ALA A 2 8.12 -6.33 -0.13
CA ALA A 2 8.00 -7.72 -0.62
C ALA A 2 8.49 -8.78 0.39
N ALA A 3 9.72 -8.64 0.91
CA ALA A 3 10.24 -9.53 1.95
C ALA A 3 9.37 -9.55 3.23
N PHE A 4 8.80 -8.40 3.59
CA PHE A 4 7.88 -8.27 4.72
C PHE A 4 6.58 -9.04 4.46
N TYR A 5 5.99 -8.89 3.27
CA TYR A 5 4.76 -9.58 2.91
C TYR A 5 4.94 -11.09 2.87
N GLU A 6 6.07 -11.58 2.36
CA GLU A 6 6.38 -13.02 2.38
C GLU A 6 6.42 -13.60 3.80
N GLU A 7 6.87 -12.83 4.79
CA GLU A 7 6.97 -13.28 6.19
C GLU A 7 5.63 -13.22 6.93
N TYR A 8 4.80 -12.19 6.68
CA TYR A 8 3.60 -11.91 7.48
C TYR A 8 2.25 -12.16 6.76
N SER A 9 2.26 -12.58 5.49
CA SER A 9 1.03 -12.87 4.74
C SER A 9 0.25 -14.06 5.31
N GLY A 10 -1.08 -13.92 5.38
CA GLY A 10 -2.01 -15.05 5.57
C GLY A 10 -2.46 -15.37 7.00
N GLN A 11 -2.05 -14.61 8.03
CA GLN A 11 -2.52 -14.84 9.41
C GLN A 11 -3.41 -13.72 9.94
N GLU A 12 -2.97 -12.46 9.98
CA GLU A 12 -3.81 -11.32 10.45
C GLU A 12 -3.46 -9.98 9.76
N PHE A 13 -2.60 -10.01 8.75
CA PHE A 13 -2.06 -8.84 8.08
C PHE A 13 -2.15 -8.98 6.55
N GLU A 14 -2.47 -7.87 5.88
CA GLU A 14 -2.57 -7.77 4.42
C GLU A 14 -2.02 -6.42 3.96
N ILE A 15 -1.47 -6.38 2.75
CA ILE A 15 -1.02 -5.15 2.09
C ILE A 15 -1.95 -4.83 0.94
N LEU A 16 -2.56 -3.65 1.00
CA LEU A 16 -3.28 -3.06 -0.13
C LEU A 16 -2.42 -1.97 -0.78
N GLY A 17 -1.95 -2.22 -1.99
CA GLY A 17 -1.35 -1.19 -2.83
C GLY A 17 -2.43 -0.35 -3.51
N VAL A 18 -2.36 0.96 -3.34
CA VAL A 18 -3.20 1.93 -4.06
C VAL A 18 -2.31 2.72 -5.01
N SER A 19 -2.40 2.44 -6.31
CA SER A 19 -1.59 3.13 -7.32
C SER A 19 -2.22 4.46 -7.77
N LEU A 20 -1.37 5.48 -7.85
CA LEU A 20 -1.66 6.79 -8.44
C LEU A 20 -1.14 6.92 -9.89
N ASP A 21 -1.03 5.80 -10.62
CA ASP A 21 -0.80 5.82 -12.06
C ASP A 21 -2.02 6.38 -12.81
N ARG A 22 -1.80 6.97 -13.99
CA ARG A 22 -2.89 7.33 -14.93
C ARG A 22 -3.07 6.31 -16.06
N SER A 23 -2.08 5.43 -16.26
CA SER A 23 -2.08 4.46 -17.33
C SER A 23 -2.19 3.06 -16.75
N LYS A 24 -3.35 2.43 -16.97
CA LYS A 24 -3.61 1.05 -16.57
C LYS A 24 -2.52 0.09 -17.06
N THR A 25 -2.13 0.23 -18.33
CA THR A 25 -1.12 -0.64 -18.94
C THR A 25 0.25 -0.48 -18.29
N ASN A 26 0.66 0.73 -17.91
CA ASN A 26 1.94 0.93 -17.25
C ASN A 26 1.92 0.35 -15.83
N TRP A 27 0.82 0.57 -15.11
CA TRP A 27 0.60 0.02 -13.77
C TRP A 27 0.61 -1.51 -13.77
N GLU A 28 -0.15 -2.15 -14.66
CA GLU A 28 -0.18 -3.62 -14.78
C GLU A 28 1.19 -4.20 -15.14
N LYS A 29 1.93 -3.55 -16.05
CA LYS A 29 3.31 -3.95 -16.38
C LYS A 29 4.26 -3.81 -15.21
N ALA A 30 4.09 -2.78 -14.37
CA ALA A 30 4.91 -2.60 -13.17
C ALA A 30 4.63 -3.72 -12.15
N ILE A 31 3.35 -4.06 -11.92
CA ILE A 31 2.96 -5.19 -11.07
C ILE A 31 3.63 -6.49 -11.52
N GLU A 32 3.54 -6.81 -12.82
CA GLU A 32 4.14 -8.03 -13.38
C GLU A 32 5.67 -8.01 -13.27
N LYS A 33 6.29 -6.89 -13.66
CA LYS A 33 7.75 -6.74 -13.66
C LYS A 33 8.35 -6.86 -12.26
N ASP A 34 7.69 -6.28 -11.27
CA ASP A 34 8.17 -6.24 -9.89
C ASP A 34 7.71 -7.46 -9.07
N GLY A 35 6.95 -8.38 -9.70
CA GLY A 35 6.49 -9.61 -9.07
C GLY A 35 5.57 -9.35 -7.87
N ILE A 36 4.74 -8.31 -7.93
CA ILE A 36 3.89 -7.91 -6.80
C ILE A 36 2.74 -8.90 -6.65
N THR A 37 2.65 -9.54 -5.48
CA THR A 37 1.68 -10.60 -5.20
C THR A 37 0.55 -10.18 -4.25
N TRP A 38 0.69 -9.07 -3.53
CA TRP A 38 -0.36 -8.52 -2.67
C TRP A 38 -1.40 -7.74 -3.47
N LEU A 39 -2.55 -7.44 -2.84
CA LEU A 39 -3.68 -6.81 -3.52
C LEU A 39 -3.32 -5.40 -4.02
N GLN A 40 -3.68 -5.11 -5.27
CA GLN A 40 -3.41 -3.84 -5.94
C GLN A 40 -4.70 -3.26 -6.52
N VAL A 41 -4.95 -1.97 -6.25
CA VAL A 41 -6.08 -1.21 -6.80
C VAL A 41 -5.62 0.14 -7.34
N SER A 42 -6.36 0.69 -8.30
CA SER A 42 -6.16 2.05 -8.79
C SER A 42 -7.46 2.59 -9.36
N ASP A 43 -7.72 3.88 -9.14
CA ASP A 43 -8.79 4.63 -9.81
C ASP A 43 -8.31 5.31 -11.11
N LEU A 44 -7.02 5.20 -11.44
CA LEU A 44 -6.35 5.78 -12.60
C LEU A 44 -6.42 7.31 -12.70
N MET A 45 -6.78 7.99 -11.61
CA MET A 45 -6.89 9.45 -11.55
C MET A 45 -5.57 10.13 -11.18
N GLY A 46 -4.58 9.35 -10.76
CA GLY A 46 -3.31 9.83 -10.25
C GLY A 46 -3.47 10.80 -9.09
N VAL A 47 -2.79 11.95 -9.14
CA VAL A 47 -2.86 12.97 -8.08
C VAL A 47 -4.26 13.57 -7.89
N ASP A 48 -5.16 13.43 -8.86
CA ASP A 48 -6.55 13.89 -8.76
C ASP A 48 -7.46 12.88 -8.04
N SER A 49 -6.90 11.77 -7.54
CA SER A 49 -7.67 10.76 -6.82
C SER A 49 -8.35 11.36 -5.58
N PRO A 50 -9.66 11.16 -5.41
CA PRO A 50 -10.35 11.57 -4.19
C PRO A 50 -9.83 10.82 -2.98
N VAL A 51 -9.35 9.58 -3.15
CA VAL A 51 -8.76 8.77 -2.06
C VAL A 51 -7.43 9.37 -1.62
N ALA A 52 -6.57 9.75 -2.56
CA ALA A 52 -5.31 10.43 -2.24
C ALA A 52 -5.54 11.72 -1.45
N THR A 53 -6.54 12.50 -1.86
CA THR A 53 -6.94 13.72 -1.14
C THR A 53 -7.47 13.42 0.26
N GLN A 54 -8.39 12.45 0.39
CA GLN A 54 -9.01 12.08 1.67
C GLN A 54 -7.98 11.60 2.70
N TYR A 55 -6.95 10.88 2.26
CA TYR A 55 -5.87 10.37 3.11
C TYR A 55 -4.67 11.32 3.23
N GLY A 56 -4.71 12.50 2.60
CA GLY A 56 -3.62 13.47 2.64
C GLY A 56 -2.31 12.94 2.04
N VAL A 57 -2.41 12.25 0.90
CA VAL A 57 -1.28 11.71 0.14
C VAL A 57 -0.87 12.73 -0.92
N TYR A 58 0.31 13.33 -0.76
CA TYR A 58 0.86 14.35 -1.67
C TYR A 58 2.10 13.89 -2.44
N SER A 59 2.65 12.73 -2.08
CA SER A 59 3.83 12.13 -2.70
C SER A 59 3.78 10.62 -2.57
N THR A 60 4.44 9.91 -3.47
CA THR A 60 4.69 8.48 -3.33
C THR A 60 6.18 8.23 -3.08
N PRO A 61 6.56 7.22 -2.27
CA PRO A 61 5.66 6.35 -1.50
C PRO A 61 5.04 7.07 -0.29
N THR A 62 3.87 6.59 0.14
CA THR A 62 3.27 6.89 1.45
C THR A 62 2.64 5.61 1.96
N THR A 63 2.83 5.28 3.23
CA THR A 63 2.24 4.08 3.85
C THR A 63 1.36 4.43 5.03
N PHE A 64 0.36 3.59 5.28
CA PHE A 64 -0.49 3.66 6.46
C PHE A 64 -0.61 2.27 7.06
N LEU A 65 -0.57 2.19 8.40
CA LEU A 65 -1.00 1.01 9.12
C LEU A 65 -2.41 1.26 9.63
N ILE A 66 -3.32 0.35 9.31
CA ILE A 66 -4.74 0.47 9.62
C ILE A 66 -5.15 -0.82 10.34
N ASP A 67 -5.84 -0.70 11.47
CA ASP A 67 -6.38 -1.86 12.18
C ASP A 67 -7.68 -2.40 11.54
N SER A 68 -8.17 -3.52 12.05
CA SER A 68 -9.40 -4.17 11.55
C SER A 68 -10.68 -3.35 11.76
N SER A 69 -10.64 -2.30 12.58
CA SER A 69 -11.74 -1.35 12.78
C SER A 69 -11.67 -0.14 11.84
N GLY A 70 -10.61 -0.03 11.04
CA GLY A 70 -10.38 1.06 10.09
C GLY A 70 -9.66 2.27 10.71
N VAL A 71 -9.07 2.13 11.89
CA VAL A 71 -8.31 3.21 12.54
C VAL A 71 -6.88 3.22 12.01
N ILE A 72 -6.41 4.40 11.60
CA ILE A 72 -5.01 4.61 11.22
C ILE A 72 -4.15 4.62 12.49
N LEU A 73 -3.33 3.59 12.66
CA LEU A 73 -2.38 3.46 13.77
C LEU A 73 -1.07 4.21 13.52
N GLY A 74 -0.73 4.46 12.25
CA GLY A 74 0.41 5.28 11.88
C GLY A 74 0.54 5.51 10.38
N LYS A 75 1.39 6.49 10.04
CA LYS A 75 1.72 6.92 8.67
C LYS A 75 3.23 6.91 8.49
N ASP A 76 3.69 6.46 7.32
CA ASP A 76 5.10 6.40 6.94
C ASP A 76 5.98 5.70 8.01
N ILE A 77 5.45 4.60 8.53
CA ILE A 77 6.10 3.81 9.58
C ILE A 77 7.34 3.15 8.99
N GLU A 78 8.49 3.32 9.67
CA GLU A 78 9.73 2.63 9.31
C GLU A 78 9.56 1.10 9.44
N ALA A 79 10.21 0.35 8.56
CA ALA A 79 10.05 -1.11 8.49
C ALA A 79 10.33 -1.82 9.83
N GLU A 80 11.30 -1.32 10.60
CA GLU A 80 11.68 -1.83 11.93
C GLU A 80 10.54 -1.68 12.96
N ASN A 81 9.74 -0.62 12.84
CA ASN A 81 8.58 -0.39 13.70
C ASN A 81 7.37 -1.21 13.26
N LEU A 82 7.29 -1.58 11.98
CA LEU A 82 6.22 -2.43 11.46
C LEU A 82 6.33 -3.87 11.99
N GLU A 83 7.55 -4.43 12.07
CA GLU A 83 7.79 -5.73 12.70
C GLU A 83 7.38 -5.76 14.17
N ALA A 84 7.65 -4.68 14.91
CA ALA A 84 7.33 -4.59 16.33
C ALA A 84 5.81 -4.51 16.60
N LEU A 85 5.02 -4.03 15.64
CA LEU A 85 3.57 -3.90 15.75
C LEU A 85 2.80 -5.19 15.42
N LEU A 86 3.47 -6.16 14.80
CA LEU A 86 2.87 -7.40 14.28
C LEU A 86 3.41 -8.67 14.98
N ARG A 87 4.27 -8.50 16.00
CA ARG A 87 4.69 -9.54 16.96
C ARG A 87 3.91 -9.43 18.27
#